data_AF-A0A2P8HAN0-F1
#
_entry.id   AF-A0A2P8HAN0-F1
#
_cell.length_a   1.000
_cell.length_b   1.000
_cell.length_c   1.000
_cell.angle_alpha   90.00
_cell.angle_beta   90.00
_cell.angle_gamma   90.00
#
_symmetry.space_group_name_H-M   'P 1'
#
loop_
_entity.id
_entity.type
_entity.pdbx_description
1 polymer ?
#
loop_
_entity_poly.entity_id
_entity_poly.type
_entity_poly.pdbx_seq_one_letter_code
_entity_poly.pdbx_strand_id
1 'polypeptide(L)' 'MKLKNLRMIIISSMLLLTVLIGSAFSYHGYSTAVTECSNNDGIVTENQLGILAFNWSVTCDESN' A
#
# COMPACT_ATOMS: atom_id res chain seq x y z
N MET A 1 27.80 -17.86 15.59
CA MET A 1 26.71 -18.28 14.67
C MET A 1 27.33 -18.54 13.30
N LYS A 2 27.25 -19.75 12.73
CA LYS A 2 27.96 -20.09 11.46
C LYS A 2 27.56 -19.09 10.37
N LEU A 3 28.53 -18.57 9.62
CA LEU A 3 28.37 -17.51 8.60
C LEU A 3 27.18 -17.76 7.63
N LYS A 4 26.87 -19.03 7.37
CA LYS A 4 25.76 -19.50 6.54
C LYS A 4 24.38 -19.08 7.09
N ASN A 5 24.19 -19.12 8.40
CA ASN A 5 22.92 -18.74 9.04
C ASN A 5 22.72 -17.21 9.01
N LEU A 6 23.81 -16.44 9.14
CA LEU A 6 23.76 -14.99 9.08
C LEU A 6 23.34 -14.50 7.69
N ARG A 7 23.86 -15.12 6.62
CA ARG A 7 23.46 -14.79 5.25
C ARG A 7 21.97 -15.05 4.99
N MET A 8 21.42 -16.15 5.48
CA MET A 8 19.99 -16.47 5.35
C MET A 8 19.11 -15.46 6.07
N ILE A 9 19.51 -15.02 7.27
CA ILE A 9 18.78 -13.99 8.03
C ILE A 9 18.77 -12.66 7.27
N ILE A 10 19.92 -12.25 6.71
CA ILE A 10 20.02 -11.00 5.95
C ILE A 10 19.12 -11.04 4.71
N ILE A 11 19.17 -12.12 3.93
CA ILE A 11 18.34 -12.26 2.74
C ILE A 11 16.85 -12.22 3.10
N SER A 12 16.45 -12.96 4.15
CA SER A 12 15.07 -12.96 4.63
C SER A 12 14.63 -11.57 5.10
N SER A 13 15.50 -10.83 5.79
CA SER A 13 15.22 -9.48 6.27
C SER A 13 15.05 -8.49 5.12
N MET A 14 15.92 -8.57 4.10
CA MET A 14 15.78 -7.72 2.90
C MET A 14 14.48 -7.99 2.15
N LEU A 15 14.09 -9.26 2.02
CA LEU A 15 12.82 -9.65 1.39
C LEU A 15 11.62 -9.06 2.15
N LEU A 16 11.63 -9.13 3.48
CA LEU A 16 10.58 -8.55 4.31
C LEU A 16 10.51 -7.03 4.16
N LEU A 17 11.66 -6.36 4.14
CA LEU A 17 11.76 -4.91 3.94
C LEU A 17 11.16 -4.49 2.58
N THR A 18 11.44 -5.23 1.50
CA THR A 18 10.89 -4.90 0.19
C THR A 18 9.36 -5.01 0.14
N VAL A 19 8.78 -6.00 0.82
CA VAL A 19 7.33 -6.18 0.92
C VAL A 19 6.70 -5.00 1.67
N LEU A 20 7.31 -4.60 2.80
CA LEU A 20 6.83 -3.47 3.60
C LEU A 20 6.89 -2.15 2.83
N ILE A 21 7.99 -1.89 2.13
CA ILE A 21 8.15 -0.67 1.33
C ILE A 21 7.10 -0.63 0.20
N GLY A 22 6.91 -1.75 -0.53
CA GLY A 22 5.90 -1.84 -1.58
C GLY A 22 4.49 -1.58 -1.07
N SER A 23 4.13 -2.16 0.09
CA SER A 23 2.83 -1.91 0.73
C SER A 23 2.62 -0.44 1.13
N ALA A 24 3.66 0.23 1.64
CA ALA A 24 3.59 1.63 2.03
C ALA A 24 3.37 2.55 0.82
N PHE A 25 4.08 2.32 -0.29
CA PHE A 25 3.87 3.07 -1.53
C PHE A 25 2.47 2.85 -2.10
N SER A 26 1.99 1.60 -2.09
CA SER A 26 0.65 1.29 -2.56
C SER A 26 -0.43 1.97 -1.72
N TYR A 27 -0.30 1.93 -0.39
CA TYR A 27 -1.20 2.65 0.53
C TYR A 27 -1.14 4.17 0.33
N HIS A 28 0.06 4.71 0.07
CA HIS A 28 0.20 6.13 -0.21
C HIS A 28 -0.63 6.53 -1.45
N GLY A 29 -0.54 5.77 -2.55
CA GLY A 29 -1.36 5.98 -3.74
C GLY A 29 -2.86 5.93 -3.46
N TYR A 30 -3.30 4.93 -2.69
CA TYR A 30 -4.69 4.83 -2.20
C TYR A 30 -5.11 6.09 -1.44
N SER A 31 -4.30 6.51 -0.46
CA SER A 31 -4.62 7.65 0.39
C SER A 31 -4.69 8.95 -0.40
N THR A 32 -3.84 9.11 -1.42
CA THR A 32 -3.85 10.25 -2.32
C THR A 32 -5.12 10.25 -3.16
N ALA A 33 -5.53 9.13 -3.74
CA ALA A 33 -6.76 9.04 -4.53
C ALA A 33 -8.02 9.38 -3.70
N VAL A 34 -8.09 8.89 -2.46
CA VAL A 34 -9.18 9.25 -1.52
C VAL A 34 -9.16 10.74 -1.17
N THR A 35 -7.97 11.29 -0.90
CA THR A 35 -7.81 12.69 -0.54
C THR A 35 -8.19 13.61 -1.71
N GLU A 36 -7.76 13.26 -2.93
CA GLU A 36 -8.10 13.99 -4.16
C GLU A 36 -9.60 13.95 -4.45
N CYS A 37 -10.25 12.80 -4.24
CA CYS A 37 -11.70 12.69 -4.33
C CYS A 37 -12.40 13.64 -3.34
N SER A 38 -12.00 13.60 -2.06
CA SER A 38 -12.58 14.45 -1.03
C SER A 38 -12.32 15.95 -1.26
N ASN A 39 -11.20 16.31 -1.90
CA ASN A 39 -10.86 17.71 -2.19
C ASN A 39 -11.66 18.28 -3.36
N ASN A 40 -12.17 17.43 -4.25
CA ASN A 40 -12.99 17.82 -5.40
C ASN A 40 -14.50 17.71 -5.11
N ASP A 41 -14.90 17.75 -3.84
CA ASP A 41 -16.29 17.53 -3.38
C ASP A 41 -16.90 16.20 -3.87
N GLY A 42 -16.04 15.24 -4.23
CA GLY A 42 -16.45 13.91 -4.68
C GLY A 42 -16.76 12.98 -3.50
N ILE A 43 -17.62 12.01 -3.75
CA ILE A 43 -17.99 10.99 -2.77
C ILE A 43 -17.24 9.70 -3.12
N VAL A 44 -16.48 9.18 -2.16
CA VAL A 44 -15.84 7.86 -2.29
C VAL A 44 -16.92 6.79 -2.18
N THR A 45 -17.26 6.16 -3.31
CA THR A 45 -18.34 5.16 -3.40
C THR A 45 -17.82 3.72 -3.32
N GLU A 46 -16.57 3.47 -3.72
CA GLU A 46 -15.90 2.19 -3.53
C GLU A 46 -14.58 2.38 -2.77
N ASN A 47 -14.42 1.61 -1.69
CA ASN A 47 -13.20 1.57 -0.90
C ASN A 47 -12.82 0.11 -0.65
N GLN A 48 -12.00 -0.44 -1.55
CA GLN A 48 -11.40 -1.76 -1.35
C GLN A 48 -9.93 -1.61 -0.99
N LEU A 49 -9.56 -2.15 0.18
CA LEU A 49 -8.17 -2.23 0.65
C LEU A 49 -7.85 -3.70 0.93
N GLY A 50 -7.09 -4.31 0.03
CA GLY A 50 -6.58 -5.67 0.18
C GLY A 50 -5.47 -5.77 1.24
N ILE A 51 -4.98 -7.00 1.47
CA ILE A 51 -3.92 -7.28 2.44
C ILE A 51 -2.69 -6.42 2.15
N LEU A 52 -2.21 -5.71 3.18
CA LEU A 52 -1.08 -4.77 3.10
C LEU A 52 -1.26 -3.70 2.00
N ALA A 53 -2.50 -3.35 1.64
CA ALA A 53 -2.80 -2.44 0.54
C ALA A 53 -2.15 -2.85 -0.80
N PHE A 54 -1.77 -4.12 -1.00
CA PHE A 54 -1.18 -4.58 -2.27
C PHE A 54 -2.14 -4.49 -3.45
N ASN A 55 -3.44 -4.56 -3.16
CA ASN A 55 -4.50 -4.33 -4.11
C ASN A 55 -5.46 -3.34 -3.46
N TRP A 56 -5.79 -2.29 -4.19
CA TRP A 56 -6.81 -1.35 -3.75
C TRP A 56 -7.54 -0.78 -4.95
N SER A 57 -8.79 -0.39 -4.73
CA SER A 57 -9.61 0.30 -5.71
C SER A 57 -10.34 1.44 -4.98
N VAL A 58 -10.31 2.62 -5.59
CA VAL A 58 -11.04 3.80 -5.12
C VAL A 58 -11.83 4.31 -6.31
N THR A 59 -13.14 4.42 -6.13
CA THR A 59 -14.02 5.08 -7.10
C THR A 59 -14.56 6.35 -6.46
N CYS A 60 -14.45 7.45 -7.20
CA CYS A 60 -14.92 8.75 -6.81
C CYS A 60 -16.02 9.18 -7.77
N ASP A 61 -17.22 9.43 -7.25
CA ASP A 61 -18.29 10.05 -8.03
C ASP A 61 -18.33 11.55 -7.72
N GLU A 62 -18.43 12.38 -8.75
CA GLU A 62 -18.65 13.82 -8.61
C GLU A 62 -20.05 14.05 -8.00
N SER A 63 -20.11 14.69 -6.84
CA SER A 63 -21.37 15.14 -6.27
C SER A 63 -21.89 16.32 -7.09
N ASN A 64 -22.78 16.03 -8.04
CA ASN A 64 -23.50 17.00 -8.87
C ASN A 64 -24.14 18.14 -8.06
#